data_AF-A0A4Q4SRT5-F1
#
_entry.id   AF-A0A4Q4SRT5-F1
#
_cell.length_a   1.000
_cell.length_b   1.000
_cell.length_c   1.000
_cell.angle_alpha   90.00
_cell.angle_beta   90.00
_cell.angle_gamma   90.00
#
_symmetry.space_group_name_H-M   'P 1'
#
loop_
_entity.id
_entity.type
_entity.pdbx_description
1 polymer ?
#
loop_
_entity_poly.entity_id
_entity_poly.type
_entity_poly.pdbx_seq_one_letter_code
_entity_poly.pdbx_strand_id
1 'polypeptide(L)'
;MYCQGSEIGVREWVSNVQRLRYKDFQLVKKPAGKEVEGKAVKDSITYGKLEEVESVKDFGARMQKMGVWGWWRKGMGYIGDD
;
A
#
# COMPACT_ATOMS: atom_id res chain seq x y z
N MET A 1 -2.75 -2.64 -15.69
CA MET A 1 -3.38 -1.73 -14.72
C MET A 1 -3.29 -0.31 -15.30
N TYR A 2 -4.38 0.47 -15.33
CA TYR A 2 -4.37 1.83 -15.88
C TYR A 2 -4.23 2.84 -14.74
N CYS A 3 -3.41 3.88 -14.90
CA CYS A 3 -3.30 5.00 -13.97
C CYS A 3 -3.34 6.33 -14.73
N GLN A 4 -3.79 7.39 -14.06
CA GLN A 4 -3.85 8.75 -14.60
C GLN A 4 -3.30 9.73 -13.57
N GLY A 5 -2.48 10.68 -14.02
CA GLY A 5 -1.84 11.68 -13.17
C GLY A 5 -0.81 12.49 -13.95
N SER A 6 0.01 13.28 -13.25
CA SER A 6 1.16 13.98 -13.85
C SER A 6 2.13 12.97 -14.48
N GLU A 7 2.73 13.33 -15.61
CA GLU A 7 3.68 12.47 -16.33
C GLU A 7 4.78 11.89 -15.42
N ILE A 8 5.38 12.71 -14.56
CA ILE A 8 6.42 12.30 -13.60
C ILE A 8 5.90 11.21 -12.66
N GLY A 9 4.75 11.45 -12.02
CA GLY A 9 4.14 10.48 -11.10
C GLY A 9 3.71 9.18 -11.80
N VAL A 10 3.20 9.26 -13.03
CA VAL A 10 2.86 8.08 -13.83
C VAL A 10 4.12 7.29 -14.16
N ARG A 11 5.21 7.94 -14.55
CA ARG A 11 6.48 7.29 -14.90
C ARG A 11 7.12 6.59 -13.70
N GLU A 12 7.14 7.24 -12.53
CA GLU A 12 7.60 6.60 -11.28
C GLU A 12 6.75 5.37 -10.92
N TRP A 13 5.43 5.49 -11.04
CA TRP A 13 4.51 4.39 -10.80
C TRP A 13 4.76 3.22 -11.76
N VAL A 14 4.93 3.47 -13.07
CA VAL A 14 5.25 2.44 -14.06
C VAL A 14 6.57 1.75 -13.73
N SER A 15 7.62 2.51 -13.37
CA SER A 15 8.92 1.94 -12.97
C SER A 15 8.80 1.02 -11.75
N ASN A 16 7.96 1.38 -10.77
CA ASN A 16 7.71 0.54 -9.60
C ASN A 16 6.91 -0.72 -9.96
N VAL A 17 5.88 -0.59 -10.80
CA VAL A 17 5.04 -1.71 -11.26
C VAL A 17 5.84 -2.69 -12.13
N GLN A 18 6.75 -2.21 -12.98
CA GLN A 18 7.60 -3.08 -13.81
C GLN A 18 8.54 -3.97 -12.99
N ARG A 19 8.92 -3.55 -11.77
CA ARG A 19 9.76 -4.35 -10.86
C ARG A 19 8.99 -5.49 -10.19
N LEU A 20 7.66 -5.43 -10.20
CA LEU A 20 6.82 -6.50 -9.71
C LEU A 20 6.72 -7.57 -10.80
N ARG A 21 7.17 -8.79 -10.51
CA ARG A 21 6.98 -9.95 -11.39
C ARG A 21 5.52 -10.37 -11.35
N TYR A 22 4.68 -9.66 -12.09
CA TYR A 22 3.25 -9.95 -12.15
C TYR A 22 2.99 -11.17 -13.04
N LYS A 23 2.63 -12.29 -12.42
CA LYS A 23 1.67 -13.23 -13.01
C LYS A 23 0.57 -13.47 -11.98
N ASP A 24 -0.64 -13.03 -12.31
CA ASP A 24 -1.92 -13.35 -11.66
C ASP A 24 -2.20 -12.85 -10.23
N PHE A 25 -1.43 -11.91 -9.69
CA PHE A 25 -1.78 -11.26 -8.42
C PHE A 25 -2.83 -10.15 -8.60
N GLN A 26 -3.96 -10.30 -7.89
CA GLN A 26 -5.00 -9.28 -7.81
C GLN A 26 -4.81 -8.41 -6.55
N LEU A 27 -5.14 -7.13 -6.66
CA LEU A 27 -5.18 -6.26 -5.49
C LEU A 27 -6.34 -6.67 -4.59
N VAL A 28 -6.06 -6.91 -3.32
CA VAL A 28 -7.06 -7.23 -2.30
C VAL A 28 -8.03 -6.05 -2.07
N LYS A 29 -7.53 -4.80 -2.17
CA LYS A 29 -8.35 -3.58 -2.09
C LYS A 29 -7.92 -2.58 -3.16
N LYS A 30 -8.88 -1.84 -3.71
CA LYS A 30 -8.58 -0.73 -4.63
C LYS A 30 -7.77 0.35 -3.90
N PRO A 31 -6.81 1.00 -4.58
CA PRO A 31 -6.10 2.14 -4.00
C PRO A 31 -7.07 3.27 -3.69
N ALA A 32 -6.84 3.95 -2.56
CA ALA A 32 -7.60 5.11 -2.10
C ALA A 32 -6.64 6.21 -1.66
N GLY A 33 -7.16 7.43 -1.44
CA GLY A 33 -6.39 8.51 -0.82
C GLY A 33 -5.84 8.07 0.54
N LYS A 34 -4.59 8.44 0.84
CA LYS A 34 -3.95 8.06 2.10
C LYS A 34 -4.60 8.83 3.26
N GLU A 35 -5.48 8.15 3.98
CA GLU A 35 -6.02 8.62 5.26
C GLU A 35 -5.14 8.08 6.38
N VAL A 36 -4.50 9.00 7.10
CA VAL A 36 -3.58 8.64 8.18
C VAL A 36 -4.33 8.64 9.51
N GLU A 37 -4.38 7.49 10.16
CA GLU A 37 -4.92 7.31 11.49
C GLU A 37 -3.91 7.82 12.53
N GLY A 38 -4.25 8.94 13.21
CA GLY A 38 -3.46 9.50 14.30
C GLY A 38 -2.15 10.19 13.86
N LYS A 39 -1.19 10.32 14.80
CA LYS A 39 0.15 10.86 14.53
C LYS A 39 1.03 9.77 13.90
N ALA A 40 0.82 9.43 12.64
CA ALA A 40 1.77 8.57 11.96
C ALA A 40 3.15 9.22 11.93
N VAL A 41 4.18 8.40 12.04
CA VAL A 41 5.57 8.83 11.92
C VAL A 41 5.79 9.24 10.46
N LYS A 42 5.60 10.53 10.16
CA LYS A 42 5.73 11.09 8.81
C LYS A 42 7.15 10.98 8.25
N ASP A 43 8.15 10.81 9.11
CA ASP A 43 9.55 11.01 8.73
C ASP A 43 10.32 9.75 8.28
N SER A 44 9.72 8.55 8.31
CA SER A 44 10.47 7.30 8.04
C SER A 44 10.01 6.48 6.84
N ILE A 45 8.97 6.89 6.11
CA ILE A 45 8.44 6.09 4.99
C ILE A 45 9.02 6.60 3.67
N THR A 46 9.99 5.86 3.14
CA THR A 46 10.44 6.03 1.74
C THR A 46 9.38 5.47 0.80
N TYR A 47 8.64 6.36 0.11
CA TYR A 47 7.72 5.95 -0.95
C TYR A 47 8.46 5.37 -2.16
N GLY A 48 7.78 4.51 -2.94
CA GLY A 48 8.37 3.90 -4.14
C GLY A 48 9.35 2.77 -3.85
N LYS A 49 9.54 2.37 -2.59
CA LYS A 49 10.32 1.19 -2.22
C LYS A 49 9.42 -0.03 -2.08
N LEU A 50 9.85 -1.12 -2.70
CA LEU A 50 9.25 -2.45 -2.54
C LEU A 50 10.11 -3.24 -1.54
N GLU A 51 9.45 -3.83 -0.55
CA GLU A 51 10.09 -4.66 0.46
C GLU A 51 9.30 -5.95 0.63
N GLU A 52 10.01 -7.08 0.65
CA GLU A 52 9.42 -8.38 0.95
C GLU A 52 9.28 -8.56 2.47
N VAL A 53 8.25 -9.30 2.87
CA VAL A 53 7.92 -9.62 4.26
C VAL A 53 7.59 -11.09 4.38
N GLU A 54 8.02 -11.71 5.47
CA GLU A 54 7.91 -13.17 5.66
C GLU A 54 6.52 -13.60 6.17
N SER A 55 5.75 -12.68 6.76
CA SER A 55 4.42 -12.99 7.30
C SER A 55 3.41 -11.85 7.19
N VAL A 56 2.12 -12.22 7.17
CA VAL A 56 0.98 -11.26 7.20
C VAL A 56 0.99 -10.44 8.49
N LYS A 57 1.49 -11.01 9.60
CA LYS A 57 1.62 -10.33 10.89
C LYS A 57 2.63 -9.17 10.81
N ASP A 58 3.79 -9.42 10.20
CA ASP A 58 4.83 -8.39 10.03
C ASP A 58 4.38 -7.30 9.07
N PHE A 59 3.67 -7.69 8.01
CA PHE A 59 3.03 -6.74 7.11
C PHE A 59 2.05 -5.83 7.86
N GLY A 60 1.21 -6.42 8.73
CA GLY A 60 0.28 -5.67 9.54
C GLY A 60 0.95 -4.69 10.51
N ALA A 61 2.01 -5.12 11.20
CA ALA A 61 2.78 -4.26 12.11
C ALA A 61 3.39 -3.05 11.37
N ARG A 62 3.80 -3.21 10.11
CA ARG A 62 4.25 -2.11 9.25
C ARG A 62 3.10 -1.15 8.91
N MET A 63 1.93 -1.66 8.52
CA MET A 63 0.75 -0.83 8.22
C MET A 63 0.31 0.01 9.42
N GLN A 64 0.40 -0.54 10.63
CA GLN A 64 0.15 0.20 11.86
C GLN A 64 1.16 1.34 12.08
N LYS A 65 2.45 1.08 11.89
CA LYS A 65 3.49 2.13 11.96
C LYS A 65 3.28 3.23 10.91
N MET A 66 2.75 2.86 9.75
CA MET A 66 2.44 3.79 8.66
C MET A 66 1.14 4.58 8.85
N GLY A 67 0.37 4.28 9.91
CA GLY A 67 -0.91 4.92 10.23
C GLY A 67 -2.04 4.56 9.25
N VAL A 68 -1.98 3.39 8.61
CA VAL A 68 -3.02 2.92 7.68
C VAL A 68 -3.63 1.60 8.15
N TRP A 69 -3.68 1.40 9.47
CA TRP A 69 -4.05 0.13 10.08
C TRP A 69 -5.50 -0.27 9.81
N GLY A 70 -6.45 0.63 10.05
CA GLY A 70 -7.87 0.37 9.80
C GLY A 70 -8.16 0.10 8.32
N TRP A 71 -7.59 0.91 7.41
CA TRP A 71 -7.69 0.66 5.96
C TRP A 71 -7.19 -0.75 5.59
N TRP A 72 -6.01 -1.13 6.11
CA TRP A 72 -5.45 -2.45 5.85
C TRP A 72 -6.33 -3.57 6.41
N ARG A 73 -6.83 -3.45 7.66
CA ARG A 73 -7.70 -4.46 8.27
C ARG A 73 -9.01 -4.63 7.51
N LYS A 74 -9.61 -3.53 7.04
CA LYS A 74 -10.81 -3.57 6.19
C LYS A 74 -10.52 -4.25 4.86
N GLY A 75 -9.39 -3.94 4.23
CA GLY A 75 -8.95 -4.62 3.00
C GLY A 75 -8.77 -6.13 3.19
N MET A 76 -8.15 -6.54 4.29
CA MET A 76 -7.92 -7.94 4.63
C MET A 76 -9.16 -8.71 5.12
N GLY A 77 -10.31 -8.05 5.27
CA GLY A 77 -11.53 -8.68 5.78
C GLY A 77 -11.54 -8.97 7.28
N TYR A 78 -10.64 -8.35 8.06
CA TYR A 78 -10.62 -8.48 9.53
C TYR A 78 -11.69 -7.62 10.23
N ILE A 79 -12.25 -6.66 9.51
CA ILE A 79 -13.38 -5.84 9.94
C ILE A 79 -14.45 -6.03 8.87
N GLY A 80 -15.68 -6.30 9.29
CA GLY A 80 -16.82 -6.39 8.38
C GLY A 80 -17.01 -5.09 7.61
N ASP A 81 -17.46 -5.19 6.36
CA ASP A 81 -17.99 -4.04 5.65
C ASP A 81 -19.37 -3.74 6.28
N ASP A 82 -19.43 -2.72 7.14
CA ASP A 82 -20.69 -2.06 7.54
C ASP A 82 -21.21 -1.19 6.38
#